data_AF-A0A0C9SX20-F1
#
_entry.id   AF-A0A0C9SX20-F1
#
_cell.length_a   1.000
_cell.length_b   1.000
_cell.length_c   1.000
_cell.angle_alpha   90.00
_cell.angle_beta   90.00
_cell.angle_gamma   90.00
#
_symmetry.space_group_name_H-M   'P 1'
#
loop_
_entity.id
_entity.type
_entity.pdbx_description
1 polymer ?
#
loop_
_entity_poly.entity_id
_entity_poly.type
_entity_poly.pdbx_seq_one_letter_code
_entity_poly.pdbx_strand_id
1 'polypeptide(L)' 'MANPPLFRDPWAKREAWRKHPVFSNRAMFSSMFPGFGIAVVAFTAYVVVDNFYGKVQGGSAKH' A
#
# COMPACT_ATOMS: atom_id res chain seq x y z
N MET A 1 -21.16 13.84 11.02
CA MET A 1 -20.97 13.91 12.48
C MET A 1 -21.56 12.63 13.06
N ALA A 2 -20.78 11.83 13.81
CA ALA A 2 -21.30 10.60 14.41
C ALA A 2 -22.33 10.92 15.49
N ASN A 3 -23.45 10.19 15.52
CA ASN A 3 -24.44 10.28 16.60
C ASN A 3 -23.78 9.87 17.92
N PRO A 4 -23.89 10.63 19.03
CA PRO A 4 -23.32 10.21 20.31
C PRO A 4 -23.90 8.85 20.72
N PRO A 5 -23.06 7.96 21.28
CA PRO A 5 -23.52 6.64 21.67
C PRO A 5 -24.58 6.75 22.76
N LEU A 6 -25.65 5.96 22.63
CA LEU A 6 -26.75 5.90 23.60
C LEU A 6 -26.30 5.41 25.00
N PHE A 7 -25.12 4.80 25.08
CA PHE A 7 -24.50 4.31 26.31
C PHE A 7 -23.01 4.67 26.35
N ARG A 8 -22.52 5.16 27.49
CA ARG A 8 -21.09 5.41 27.75
C ARG A 8 -20.50 4.21 28.46
N ASP A 9 -19.56 3.54 27.80
CA ASP A 9 -18.79 2.47 28.41
C ASP A 9 -17.98 3.01 29.61
N PRO A 10 -18.19 2.48 30.85
CA PRO A 10 -17.49 2.93 32.05
C PRO A 10 -15.99 2.61 32.03
N TRP A 11 -15.54 1.68 31.18
CA TRP A 11 -14.14 1.27 31.08
C TRP A 11 -13.40 1.93 29.93
N ALA A 12 -14.05 2.79 29.14
CA ALA A 12 -13.47 3.42 27.95
C ALA A 12 -12.15 4.16 28.25
N LYS A 13 -12.02 4.79 29.43
CA LYS A 13 -10.78 5.46 29.86
C LYS A 13 -9.65 4.46 30.14
N ARG A 14 -9.98 3.29 30.70
CA ARG A 14 -9.02 2.20 30.95
C ARG A 14 -8.61 1.52 29.65
N GLU A 15 -9.49 1.40 28.66
CA GLU A 15 -9.18 0.79 27.37
C GLU A 15 -8.60 1.76 26.32
N ALA A 16 -8.54 3.05 26.64
CA ALA A 16 -8.06 4.09 25.72
C ALA A 16 -6.64 3.82 25.19
N TRP A 17 -5.77 3.21 25.98
CA TRP A 17 -4.40 2.87 25.56
C TRP A 17 -4.36 1.88 24.39
N ARG A 18 -5.37 1.00 24.25
CA ARG A 18 -5.44 0.04 23.13
C ARG A 18 -5.82 0.71 21.82
N LYS A 19 -6.50 1.85 21.89
CA LYS A 19 -6.90 2.66 20.73
C LYS A 19 -5.79 3.62 20.28
N HIS A 20 -4.55 3.39 20.72
CA HIS A 20 -3.42 4.21 20.33
C HIS A 20 -3.21 4.16 18.80
N PRO A 21 -2.91 5.28 18.12
CA PRO A 21 -2.75 5.33 16.66
C PRO A 21 -1.75 4.32 16.09
N VAL A 22 -0.75 3.91 16.88
CA VAL A 22 0.24 2.89 16.51
C VAL A 22 -0.40 1.52 16.24
N PHE A 23 -1.52 1.21 16.90
CA PHE A 23 -2.27 -0.03 16.72
C PHE A 23 -3.43 0.14 15.74
N SER A 24 -3.52 1.26 15.04
CA SER A 24 -4.56 1.44 14.03
C SER A 24 -4.32 0.49 12.84
N ASN A 25 -5.41 -0.04 12.28
CA ASN A 25 -5.34 -0.89 11.09
C ASN A 25 -4.53 -0.22 9.97
N ARG A 26 -4.69 1.10 9.78
CA ARG A 26 -3.94 1.86 8.78
C ARG A 26 -2.43 1.81 9.01
N ALA A 27 -1.97 1.96 10.25
CA ALA A 27 -0.55 1.88 10.58
C ALA A 27 -0.02 0.47 10.28
N MET A 28 -0.74 -0.58 10.69
CA MET A 28 -0.39 -1.97 10.39
C MET A 28 -0.29 -2.25 8.89
N PHE A 29 -1.26 -1.80 8.09
CA PHE A 29 -1.25 -1.99 6.62
C PHE A 29 -0.13 -1.20 5.93
N SER A 30 0.23 -0.02 6.43
CA SER A 30 1.29 0.80 5.83
C SER A 30 2.68 0.16 5.92
N SER A 31 2.91 -0.69 6.91
CA SER A 31 4.19 -1.41 7.11
C SER A 31 4.24 -2.80 6.47
N MET A 32 3.15 -3.29 5.86
CA MET A 32 3.11 -4.67 5.31
C MET A 32 4.03 -4.87 4.11
N PHE A 33 4.25 -3.83 3.29
CA PHE A 33 5.08 -3.94 2.09
C PHE A 33 6.15 -2.84 2.05
N PRO A 34 7.21 -2.99 2.85
CA PRO A 34 8.33 -2.06 2.80
C PRO A 34 8.95 -2.10 1.40
N GLY A 35 9.06 -0.93 0.76
CA GLY A 35 9.66 -0.82 -0.57
C GLY A 35 8.76 -1.19 -1.75
N PHE A 36 7.47 -1.49 -1.55
CA PHE A 36 6.55 -1.81 -2.65
C PHE A 36 6.51 -0.73 -3.73
N GLY A 37 6.53 0.55 -3.35
CA GLY A 37 6.55 1.65 -4.32
C GLY A 37 7.78 1.61 -5.23
N ILE A 38 8.96 1.30 -4.67
CA ILE A 38 10.21 1.19 -5.45
C ILE A 38 10.15 -0.03 -6.36
N ALA A 39 9.66 -1.16 -5.86
CA ALA A 39 9.53 -2.38 -6.64
C ALA A 39 8.59 -2.19 -7.84
N VAL A 40 7.44 -1.52 -7.64
CA VAL A 40 6.51 -1.20 -8.73
C VAL A 40 7.19 -0.33 -9.79
N VAL A 41 7.88 0.73 -9.38
CA VAL A 41 8.59 1.62 -10.33
C VAL A 41 9.66 0.87 -11.12
N ALA A 42 10.51 0.09 -10.45
CA ALA A 42 11.57 -0.69 -11.10
C ALA A 42 10.99 -1.72 -12.06
N PHE A 43 9.92 -2.43 -11.66
CA PHE A 43 9.26 -3.41 -12.50
C PHE A 43 8.62 -2.76 -13.73
N THR A 44 7.91 -1.64 -13.57
CA THR A 44 7.31 -0.92 -14.70
C THR A 44 8.38 -0.42 -15.67
N ALA A 45 9.49 0.12 -15.17
CA ALA A 45 10.60 0.55 -16.01
C ALA A 45 11.18 -0.62 -16.83
N TYR A 46 11.38 -1.78 -16.20
CA TYR A 46 11.83 -3.00 -16.88
C TYR A 46 10.85 -3.43 -17.97
N VAL A 47 9.54 -3.50 -17.66
CA VAL A 47 8.50 -3.91 -18.62
C VAL A 47 8.45 -2.96 -19.81
N VAL A 48 8.61 -1.65 -19.61
CA VAL A 48 8.65 -0.67 -20.70
C VAL A 48 9.87 -0.89 -21.59
N VAL A 49 11.06 -1.09 -21.01
CA VAL A 49 12.28 -1.40 -21.77
C VAL A 49 12.09 -2.67 -22.59
N ASP A 50 11.65 -3.75 -21.95
CA ASP A 50 11.52 -5.06 -22.58
C ASP A 50 10.45 -5.08 -23.69
N ASN A 51 9.28 -4.48 -23.43
CA ASN A 51 8.17 -4.53 -24.39
C ASN A 51 8.24 -3.51 -25.51
N PHE A 52 8.82 -2.33 -25.29
CA PHE A 52 8.88 -1.29 -26.32
C PHE A 52 10.23 -1.27 -27.03
N TYR A 53 11.35 -1.45 -26.31
CA TYR A 53 12.67 -1.43 -26.95
C TYR A 53 13.11 -2.83 -27.43
N GLY A 54 12.81 -3.89 -26.67
CA GLY A 54 13.07 -5.27 -27.11
C GLY A 54 12.27 -5.67 -28.36
N LYS A 55 11.00 -5.24 -28.47
CA LYS A 55 10.17 -5.48 -29.67
C LYS A 55 10.61 -4.68 -30.91
N VAL A 56 11.11 -3.45 -30.72
CA VAL A 56 11.67 -2.64 -31.83
C VAL A 56 12.87 -3.35 -32.47
N GLN A 57 13.67 -4.08 -31.68
CA GLN A 57 14.81 -4.83 -32.21
C GLN A 57 14.42 -6.18 -32.85
N GLY A 58 13.38 -6.85 -32.33
CA GLY A 58 12.87 -8.13 -32.87
C GLY A 58 11.99 -8.02 -34.14
N GLY A 59 11.51 -6.83 -34.49
CA GLY A 59 10.72 -6.58 -35.70
C GLY A 59 11.53 -6.30 -36.97
N SER A 60 12.84 -6.03 -36.85
CA SER A 60 13.70 -5.70 -38.00
C SER A 60 14.54 -6.88 -38.54
N ALA A 61 14.41 -8.07 -37.93
CA ALA A 61 15.21 -9.26 -38.27
C ALA A 61 14.39 -10.43 -38.86
N LYS A 62 13.18 -10.15 -39.37
CA LYS A 62 12.37 -11.12 -40.12
C LYS A 62 11.87 -10.50 -41.40
N HIS A 63 12.72 -10.48 -42.42
CA HIS A 63 12.36 -10.41 -43.83
C HIS A 63 13.35 -11.27 -44.62
#